data_AF-A0A9P6XN17-F1
#
_entry.id   AF-A0A9P6XN17-F1
#
_cell.length_a   1.000
_cell.length_b   1.000
_cell.length_c   1.000
_cell.angle_alpha   90.00
_cell.angle_beta   90.00
_cell.angle_gamma   90.00
#
_symmetry.space_group_name_H-M   'P 1'
#
loop_
_entity.id
_entity.type
_entity.pdbx_description
1 polymer ?
#
loop_
_entity_poly.entity_id
_entity_poly.type
_entity_poly.pdbx_seq_one_letter_code
_entity_poly.pdbx_strand_id
1 'polypeptide(L)' 'MHEALQQVLAYLFRTLRLHRVEAEIDPRNAPSAHVLERLGFHREGVLRQRWRIQGKLADSAVYGLLADDDAAAALPA' A
#
# COMPACT_ATOMS: atom_id res chain seq x y z
N MET A 1 -4.82 -1.64 -13.43
CA MET A 1 -3.94 -1.75 -12.25
C MET A 1 -4.73 -1.89 -10.95
N HIS A 2 -5.78 -1.08 -10.72
CA HIS A 2 -6.62 -1.17 -9.53
C HIS A 2 -7.29 -2.55 -9.33
N GLU A 3 -7.98 -3.08 -10.35
CA GLU A 3 -8.65 -4.39 -10.29
C GLU A 3 -7.67 -5.54 -9.97
N ALA A 4 -6.49 -5.53 -10.60
CA ALA A 4 -5.45 -6.53 -10.35
C ALA A 4 -4.96 -6.45 -8.89
N LEU A 5 -4.78 -5.25 -8.34
CA LEU A 5 -4.39 -5.08 -6.94
C LEU A 5 -5.48 -5.53 -5.98
N GLN A 6 -6.76 -5.28 -6.27
CA GLN A 6 -7.87 -5.79 -5.45
C GLN A 6 -7.87 -7.31 -5.38
N GLN A 7 -7.62 -7.99 -6.50
CA GLN A 7 -7.51 -9.45 -6.53
C GLN A 7 -6.31 -9.98 -5.74
N VAL A 8 -5.16 -9.31 -5.85
CA VAL A 8 -3.98 -9.65 -5.03
C VAL A 8 -4.29 -9.47 -3.54
N LEU A 9 -4.86 -8.34 -3.14
CA LEU A 9 -5.21 -8.09 -1.73
C LEU A 9 -6.23 -9.10 -1.21
N ALA A 10 -7.23 -9.46 -2.02
CA ALA A 10 -8.21 -10.48 -1.66
C ALA A 10 -7.52 -11.82 -1.37
N TYR A 11 -6.60 -12.24 -2.24
CA TYR A 11 -5.81 -13.44 -2.04
C TYR A 11 -4.95 -13.37 -0.76
N LEU A 12 -4.26 -12.25 -0.53
CA LEU A 12 -3.39 -12.07 0.65
C LEU A 12 -4.17 -12.16 1.96
N PHE A 13 -5.34 -11.53 2.06
CA PHE A 13 -6.15 -11.54 3.28
C PHE A 13 -6.98 -12.81 3.44
N ARG A 14 -7.59 -13.34 2.38
CA ARG A 14 -8.52 -14.47 2.48
C ARG A 14 -7.82 -15.82 2.40
N THR A 15 -6.87 -15.95 1.48
CA THR A 15 -6.18 -17.23 1.26
C THR A 15 -4.96 -17.36 2.15
N LEU A 16 -4.09 -16.35 2.16
CA LEU A 16 -2.87 -16.39 2.98
C LEU A 16 -3.12 -15.98 4.44
N ARG A 17 -4.29 -15.40 4.75
CA ARG A 17 -4.66 -14.95 6.10
C ARG A 17 -3.62 -14.01 6.72
N LEU A 18 -3.03 -13.14 5.90
CA LEU A 18 -2.16 -12.09 6.42
C LEU A 18 -2.98 -11.13 7.28
N HIS A 19 -2.39 -10.64 8.36
CA HIS A 19 -3.04 -9.61 9.18
C HIS A 19 -2.93 -8.22 8.56
N ARG A 20 -1.88 -7.97 7.77
CA ARG A 20 -1.51 -6.64 7.30
C ARG A 20 -0.74 -6.70 5.99
N VAL A 21 -0.97 -5.71 5.13
CA VAL A 21 -0.20 -5.43 3.93
C VAL A 21 0.39 -4.03 4.03
N GLU A 22 1.66 -3.89 3.65
CA GLU A 22 2.35 -2.60 3.61
C GLU A 22 2.75 -2.25 2.18
N ALA A 23 2.75 -0.95 1.91
CA ALA A 23 3.24 -0.40 0.66
C ALA A 23 4.17 0.79 0.92
N GLU A 24 5.30 0.81 0.22
CA GLU A 24 6.25 1.91 0.21
C GLU A 24 6.26 2.57 -1.17
N ILE A 25 6.12 3.89 -1.20
CA ILE A 25 6.19 4.67 -2.44
C ILE A 25 7.08 5.90 -2.26
N ASP A 26 7.63 6.43 -3.36
CA ASP A 26 8.19 7.77 -3.35
C ASP A 26 7.05 8.77 -3.02
N PRO A 27 7.18 9.60 -1.96
CA PRO A 27 6.13 10.55 -1.58
C PRO A 27 5.79 11.56 -2.68
N ARG A 28 6.66 11.73 -3.69
CA ARG A 28 6.43 12.62 -4.84
C ARG A 28 5.57 11.97 -5.92
N ASN A 29 5.32 10.67 -5.84
CA ASN A 29 4.51 9.93 -6.81
C ASN A 29 3.02 9.98 -6.41
N ALA A 30 2.39 11.14 -6.66
CA ALA A 30 0.97 11.36 -6.39
C ALA A 30 0.03 10.32 -7.03
N PRO A 31 0.25 9.85 -8.28
CA PRO A 31 -0.56 8.77 -8.85
C PRO A 31 -0.55 7.47 -8.02
N SER A 32 0.61 7.03 -7.53
CA SER A 32 0.70 5.84 -6.68
C SER A 32 0.04 6.04 -5.32
N ALA A 33 0.21 7.23 -4.71
CA ALA A 33 -0.46 7.57 -3.46
C ALA A 33 -1.99 7.46 -3.61
N HIS A 34 -2.53 8.05 -4.68
CA HIS A 34 -3.96 8.02 -4.95
C HIS A 34 -4.50 6.59 -5.16
N VAL A 35 -3.74 5.71 -5.81
CA VAL A 35 -4.14 4.30 -5.97
C VAL A 35 -4.21 3.58 -4.62
N LEU A 36 -3.23 3.79 -3.74
CA LEU A 36 -3.21 3.19 -2.39
C LEU A 36 -4.37 3.70 -1.54
N GLU A 37 -4.59 5.01 -1.51
CA GLU A 37 -5.70 5.63 -0.78
C GLU A 37 -7.06 5.11 -1.27
N ARG A 38 -7.23 4.95 -2.59
CA ARG A 38 -8.46 4.36 -3.16
C ARG A 38 -8.66 2.87 -2.85
N LEU A 39 -7.58 2.15 -2.53
CA LEU A 39 -7.63 0.77 -2.07
C LEU A 39 -7.84 0.67 -0.56
N GLY A 40 -7.97 1.81 0.13
CA GLY A 40 -8.20 1.88 1.58
C GLY A 40 -6.94 1.86 2.42
N PHE A 41 -5.76 1.96 1.83
CA PHE A 41 -4.53 2.07 2.61
C PHE A 41 -4.46 3.41 3.33
N HIS A 42 -3.98 3.38 4.57
CA HIS A 42 -3.71 4.54 5.39
C HIS A 42 -2.24 4.93 5.32
N ARG A 43 -1.95 6.23 5.16
CA ARG A 43 -0.58 6.74 5.25
C ARG A 43 -0.16 6.84 6.70
N GLU A 44 0.88 6.11 7.07
CA GLU A 44 1.32 6.00 8.47
C GLU A 44 2.59 6.80 8.76
N GLY A 45 3.32 7.20 7.72
CA GLY A 45 4.48 8.06 7.92
C GLY A 45 5.34 8.26 6.68
N VAL A 46 6.45 8.97 6.89
CA VAL A 46 7.53 9.13 5.92
C VAL A 46 8.85 8.76 6.56
N LEU A 47 9.53 7.79 5.94
CA LEU A 47 10.91 7.46 6.25
C LEU A 47 11.82 8.39 5.45
N ARG A 48 12.46 9.34 6.14
CA ARG A 48 13.38 10.31 5.53
C ARG A 48 14.65 9.62 5.04
N GLN A 49 15.05 9.90 3.81
CA GLN A 49 16.26 9.40 3.16
C GLN A 49 16.43 7.87 3.26
N ARG A 50 15.30 7.13 3.19
CA ARG A 50 15.25 5.67 3.31
C ARG A 50 16.03 4.96 2.20
N TRP A 51 15.98 5.48 0.98
CA TRP A 51 16.52 4.82 -0.20
C TRP A 51 17.61 5.66 -0.86
N ARG A 52 18.59 4.99 -1.49
CA ARG A 52 19.55 5.63 -2.41
C ARG A 52 19.31 5.14 -3.82
N ILE A 53 18.64 5.96 -4.63
CA ILE A 53 18.24 5.62 -6.01
C ILE A 53 19.08 6.49 -6.94
N GLN A 54 19.85 5.84 -7.83
CA GLN A 54 20.73 6.54 -8.80
C GLN A 54 21.65 7.58 -8.13
N GLY A 55 22.20 7.24 -6.96
CA GLY A 55 23.10 8.12 -6.20
C GLY A 55 22.42 9.24 -5.41
N LYS A 56 21.10 9.42 -5.52
CA LYS A 56 20.33 10.40 -4.75
C LYS A 56 19.60 9.74 -3.59
N LEU A 57 19.58 10.41 -2.45
CA LEU A 57 18.74 9.99 -1.32
C LEU A 57 17.29 10.32 -1.62
N ALA A 58 16.40 9.40 -1.30
CA ALA A 58 14.96 9.51 -1.50
C ALA A 58 14.22 9.11 -0.23
N ASP A 59 13.17 9.85 0.07
CA ASP A 59 12.22 9.53 1.13
C ASP A 59 11.29 8.40 0.68
N SER A 60 10.68 7.71 1.64
CA SER A 60 9.65 6.69 1.39
C SER A 60 8.41 6.99 2.22
N ALA A 61 7.26 7.16 1.58
CA ALA A 61 5.99 7.19 2.28
C ALA A 61 5.50 5.76 2.51
N VAL A 62 5.17 5.47 3.77
CA VAL A 62 4.73 4.13 4.21
C VAL A 62 3.22 4.14 4.38
N TYR A 63 2.59 3.12 3.82
CA TYR A 63 1.15 2.89 3.87
C TYR A 63 0.86 1.52 4.44
N GLY A 64 -0.20 1.43 5.25
CA GLY A 64 -0.70 0.18 5.82
C GLY A 64 -2.16 -0.08 5.47
N LEU A 65 -2.50 -1.33 5.26
CA LEU A 65 -3.87 -1.83 5.21
C LEU A 65 -3.98 -3.06 6.10
N LEU A 66 -4.90 -3.04 7.04
CA LEU A 66 -5.17 -4.14 7.97
C LEU A 66 -6.29 -5.03 7.42
N ALA A 67 -6.26 -6.30 7.81
CA ALA A 67 -7.31 -7.26 7.45
C ALA A 67 -8.68 -6.86 8.03
N ASP A 68 -8.69 -6.10 9.12
CA ASP A 68 -9.90 -5.65 9.82
C ASP A 68 -10.39 -4.27 9.34
N ASP A 69 -9.70 -3.63 8.38
CA ASP A 69 -10.18 -2.38 7.79
C ASP A 69 -11.38 -2.66 6.88
N ASP A 70 -12.39 -1.78 6.88
CA ASP A 70 -13.61 -1.93 6.07
C ASP A 70 -13.32 -2.16 4.58
N ALA A 71 -12.25 -1.55 4.08
CA ALA A 71 -11.80 -1.70 2.70
C ALA A 71 -11.34 -3.13 2.38
N ALA A 72 -10.72 -3.84 3.34
CA ALA A 72 -10.32 -5.23 3.17
C ALA A 72 -11.54 -6.17 3.12
N ALA A 73 -12.59 -5.87 3.89
CA ALA A 73 -13.85 -6.61 3.85
C ALA A 73 -14.57 -6.46 2.50
N ALA A 74 -14.46 -5.29 1.86
CA ALA A 74 -15.08 -4.97 0.58
C ALA A 74 -14.37 -5.57 -0.66
N LEU A 75 -13.26 -6.29 -0.47
CA LEU A 75 -12.51 -6.89 -1.58
C LEU A 75 -13.32 -7.95 -2.35
N PRO A 76 -13.09 -8.10 -3.67
CA PRO A 76 -13.80 -9.09 -4.48
C PRO A 76 -13.52 -10.51 -4.01
N ALA A 77 -14.50 -11.41 -4.21
CA ALA A 77 -14.43 -12.84 -3.93
C ALA A 77 -13.19 -13.50 -4.54
#